data_AF-A0A6J6E6F3-F1
#
_entry.id   AF-A0A6J6E6F3-F1
#
_cell.length_a   1.000
_cell.length_b   1.000
_cell.length_c   1.000
_cell.angle_alpha   90.00
_cell.angle_beta   90.00
_cell.angle_gamma   90.00
#
_symmetry.space_group_name_H-M   'P 1'
#
loop_
_entity.id
_entity.type
_entity.pdbx_description
1 polymer ?
#
loop_
_entity_poly.entity_id
_entity_poly.type
_entity_poly.pdbx_seq_one_letter_code
_entity_poly.pdbx_strand_id
1 'polypeptide(L)'
;MISTIAAPHNLHAYEELNMPYRHRPFGGIDDASLFLRSFYKELQTMLAKDMKLVIHAEEVGDRILGIVGGYIRWSGMVDDPSQAIIITERIGGRQLDTWARELILGVHELR
;
A
#
# COMPACT_ATOMS: atom_id res chain seq x y z
N MET A 1 1.61 5.25 12.27
CA MET A 1 2.20 4.91 10.95
C MET A 1 2.10 3.41 10.69
N ILE A 2 2.32 2.98 9.46
CA ILE A 2 2.45 1.57 9.08
C ILE A 2 3.86 1.37 8.56
N SER A 3 4.59 0.41 9.11
CA SER A 3 5.88 -0.02 8.56
C SER A 3 5.68 -1.30 7.75
N THR A 4 6.08 -1.29 6.49
CA THR A 4 6.07 -2.46 5.60
C THR A 4 7.44 -3.10 5.42
N ILE A 5 8.45 -2.60 6.12
CA ILE A 5 9.82 -3.11 6.12
C ILE A 5 9.82 -4.51 6.72
N ALA A 6 10.43 -5.48 6.04
CA ALA A 6 10.44 -6.87 6.50
C ALA A 6 11.25 -7.03 7.80
N ALA A 7 12.42 -6.38 7.86
CA ALA A 7 13.31 -6.50 8.99
C ALA A 7 12.87 -5.63 10.20
N PRO A 8 12.97 -6.16 11.44
CA PRO A 8 12.47 -5.47 12.64
C PRO A 8 13.44 -4.39 13.19
N HIS A 9 14.56 -4.13 12.53
CA HIS A 9 15.62 -3.26 13.06
C HIS A 9 15.14 -1.83 13.37
N ASN A 10 14.13 -1.33 12.64
CA ASN A 10 13.57 0.00 12.86
C ASN A 10 12.50 0.06 13.96
N LEU A 11 12.00 -1.08 14.46
CA LEU A 11 10.93 -1.09 15.45
C LEU A 11 11.37 -0.44 16.76
N HIS A 12 12.60 -0.75 17.18
CA HIS A 12 13.17 -0.17 18.39
C HIS A 12 13.24 1.36 18.34
N ALA A 13 13.62 1.92 17.19
CA ALA A 13 13.66 3.38 16.99
C ALA A 13 12.26 4.03 17.10
N TYR A 14 11.19 3.36 16.65
CA TYR A 14 9.83 3.88 16.82
C TYR A 14 9.38 3.85 18.28
N GLU A 15 9.77 2.81 19.02
CA GLU A 15 9.47 2.67 20.44
C GLU A 15 10.16 3.75 21.26
N GLU A 16 11.45 4.01 21.02
CA GLU A 16 12.21 5.07 21.68
C GLU A 16 11.58 6.46 21.46
N LEU A 17 11.04 6.71 20.26
CA LEU A 17 10.38 7.96 19.91
C LEU A 17 8.90 8.02 20.34
N ASN A 18 8.39 6.99 21.03
CA ASN A 18 6.96 6.83 21.36
C ASN A 18 6.03 7.05 20.16
N MET A 19 6.47 6.65 18.96
CA MET A 19 5.72 6.84 17.73
C MET A 19 4.75 5.67 17.52
N PRO A 20 3.43 5.88 17.49
CA PRO A 20 2.48 4.79 17.28
C PRO A 20 2.69 4.17 15.89
N TYR A 21 3.04 2.89 15.84
CA TYR A 21 3.27 2.15 14.61
C TYR A 21 2.48 0.84 14.55
N ARG A 22 2.23 0.36 13.33
CA ARG A 22 1.83 -1.02 13.05
C ARG A 22 2.86 -1.63 12.13
N HIS A 23 3.41 -2.77 12.52
CA HIS A 23 4.34 -3.52 11.68
C HIS A 23 3.58 -4.51 10.81
N ARG A 24 3.67 -4.33 9.49
CA ARG A 24 3.00 -5.11 8.46
C ARG A 24 4.03 -5.49 7.39
N PRO A 25 4.98 -6.40 7.70
CA PRO A 25 6.07 -6.72 6.80
C PRO A 25 5.52 -7.24 5.46
N PHE A 26 6.00 -6.66 4.36
CA PHE A 26 5.67 -7.11 3.02
C PHE A 26 6.79 -7.98 2.49
N GLY A 27 6.56 -9.30 2.47
CA GLY A 27 7.58 -10.31 2.16
C GLY A 27 8.00 -10.40 0.69
N GLY A 28 7.26 -9.78 -0.23
CA GLY A 28 7.54 -9.82 -1.66
C GLY A 28 6.28 -10.02 -2.50
N ILE A 29 6.50 -10.20 -3.81
CA ILE A 29 5.44 -10.28 -4.82
C ILE A 29 4.65 -11.59 -4.70
N ASP A 30 5.30 -12.69 -4.36
CA ASP A 30 4.71 -14.03 -4.36
C ASP A 30 3.51 -14.16 -3.39
N ASP A 31 3.57 -13.47 -2.25
CA ASP A 31 2.50 -13.44 -1.23
C ASP A 31 1.63 -12.19 -1.27
N ALA A 32 1.73 -11.39 -2.34
CA ALA A 32 1.09 -10.08 -2.40
C ALA A 32 -0.43 -10.15 -2.22
N SER A 33 -1.11 -11.10 -2.87
CA SER A 33 -2.56 -11.24 -2.77
C SER A 33 -3.06 -11.49 -1.34
N LEU A 34 -2.36 -12.35 -0.58
CA LEU A 34 -2.72 -12.65 0.82
C LEU A 34 -2.49 -11.43 1.71
N PHE A 35 -1.34 -10.77 1.56
CA PHE A 35 -1.03 -9.54 2.26
C PHE A 35 -2.09 -8.46 2.00
N LEU A 36 -2.35 -8.17 0.71
CA LEU A 36 -3.23 -7.07 0.28
C LEU A 36 -4.67 -7.25 0.75
N ARG A 37 -5.22 -8.49 0.74
CA ARG A 37 -6.57 -8.79 1.24
C ARG A 37 -6.77 -8.33 2.69
N SER A 38 -5.78 -8.59 3.55
CA SER A 38 -5.84 -8.17 4.95
C SER A 38 -5.48 -6.69 5.13
N PHE A 39 -4.48 -6.23 4.39
CA PHE A 39 -3.93 -4.88 4.49
C PHE A 39 -4.94 -3.81 4.05
N TYR A 40 -5.65 -4.03 2.93
CA TYR A 40 -6.64 -3.07 2.45
C TYR A 40 -7.84 -2.90 3.37
N LYS A 41 -8.31 -3.98 4.00
CA LYS A 41 -9.38 -3.90 5.01
C LYS A 41 -8.94 -3.07 6.23
N GLU A 42 -7.68 -3.21 6.63
CA GLU A 42 -7.12 -2.40 7.70
C GLU A 42 -6.99 -0.93 7.28
N LEU A 43 -6.45 -0.64 6.08
CA LEU A 43 -6.38 0.72 5.55
C LEU A 43 -7.77 1.36 5.51
N GLN A 44 -8.77 0.65 4.99
CA GLN A 44 -10.15 1.12 4.94
C GLN A 44 -10.70 1.43 6.33
N THR A 45 -10.44 0.56 7.32
CA THR A 45 -10.88 0.78 8.70
C THR A 45 -10.23 2.01 9.33
N MET A 46 -8.94 2.27 9.05
CA MET A 46 -8.23 3.43 9.58
C MET A 46 -8.65 4.72 8.88
N LEU A 47 -8.78 4.70 7.55
CA LEU A 47 -9.22 5.84 6.75
C LEU A 47 -10.68 6.23 7.04
N ALA A 48 -11.55 5.26 7.31
CA ALA A 48 -12.93 5.52 7.74
C ALA A 48 -13.02 6.27 9.10
N LYS A 49 -11.93 6.30 9.88
CA LYS A 49 -11.80 7.08 11.11
C LYS A 49 -11.12 8.44 10.88
N ASP A 50 -11.05 8.89 9.63
CA ASP A 50 -10.38 10.14 9.21
C ASP A 50 -8.90 10.20 9.62
N MET A 51 -8.24 9.04 9.76
CA MET A 51 -6.83 8.98 10.11
C MET A 51 -5.95 9.29 8.91
N LYS A 52 -5.03 10.23 9.06
CA LYS A 52 -3.91 10.40 8.11
C LYS A 52 -2.91 9.26 8.30
N LEU A 53 -2.68 8.50 7.23
CA LEU A 53 -1.78 7.35 7.23
C LEU A 53 -0.43 7.69 6.59
N VAL A 54 0.64 7.32 7.28
CA VAL A 54 2.00 7.32 6.75
C VAL A 54 2.44 5.87 6.62
N ILE A 55 2.84 5.47 5.40
CA ILE A 55 3.42 4.16 5.12
C ILE A 55 4.92 4.34 4.97
N HIS A 56 5.68 3.59 5.76
CA HIS A 56 7.13 3.56 5.71
C HIS A 56 7.60 2.22 5.14
N ALA A 57 8.42 2.29 4.10
CA ALA A 57 9.01 1.16 3.41
C ALA A 57 10.51 1.42 3.19
N GLU A 58 11.28 0.39 2.84
CA GLU A 58 12.72 0.55 2.57
C GLU A 58 12.98 1.52 1.41
N GLU A 59 12.11 1.47 0.39
CA GLU A 59 12.10 2.41 -0.71
C GLU A 59 10.69 2.87 -1.05
N VAL A 60 10.54 4.13 -1.47
CA VAL A 60 9.31 4.64 -2.07
C VAL A 60 9.34 4.36 -3.59
N GLY A 61 9.28 3.06 -3.89
CA GLY A 61 9.30 2.51 -5.24
C GLY A 61 7.91 2.30 -5.84
N ASP A 62 7.88 1.76 -7.05
CA ASP A 62 6.64 1.40 -7.75
C ASP A 62 5.84 0.35 -6.99
N ARG A 63 6.50 -0.41 -6.13
CA ARG A 63 5.87 -1.31 -5.18
C ARG A 63 4.84 -0.62 -4.28
N ILE A 64 5.22 0.49 -3.64
CA ILE A 64 4.32 1.25 -2.76
C ILE A 64 3.25 1.96 -3.58
N LEU A 65 3.62 2.53 -4.73
CA LEU A 65 2.66 3.17 -5.62
C LEU A 65 1.61 2.17 -6.12
N GLY A 66 2.02 0.96 -6.51
CA GLY A 66 1.14 -0.13 -6.87
C GLY A 66 0.17 -0.47 -5.75
N ILE A 67 0.64 -0.63 -4.50
CA ILE A 67 -0.24 -0.88 -3.35
C ILE A 67 -1.26 0.25 -3.16
N VAL A 68 -0.84 1.52 -3.30
CA VAL A 68 -1.73 2.69 -3.21
C VAL A 68 -2.77 2.71 -4.34
N GLY A 69 -2.35 2.55 -5.59
CA GLY A 69 -3.25 2.48 -6.73
C GLY A 69 -4.21 1.30 -6.66
N GLY A 70 -3.71 0.16 -6.18
CA GLY A 70 -4.49 -1.03 -5.92
C GLY A 70 -5.55 -0.77 -4.85
N TYR A 71 -5.22 -0.03 -3.79
CA TYR A 71 -6.22 0.37 -2.78
C TYR A 71 -7.28 1.31 -3.36
N ILE A 72 -6.88 2.31 -4.15
CA ILE A 72 -7.82 3.25 -4.80
C ILE A 72 -8.85 2.49 -5.63
N ARG A 73 -8.42 1.48 -6.38
CA ARG A 73 -9.34 0.64 -7.16
C ARG A 73 -10.11 -0.35 -6.31
N TRP A 74 -9.44 -1.08 -5.42
CA TRP A 74 -10.05 -2.07 -4.55
C TRP A 74 -11.16 -1.46 -3.68
N SER A 75 -10.95 -0.25 -3.17
CA SER A 75 -11.94 0.46 -2.34
C SER A 75 -13.12 1.04 -3.12
N GLY A 76 -13.08 1.05 -4.45
CA GLY A 76 -14.13 1.62 -5.29
C GLY A 76 -14.07 3.15 -5.41
N MET A 77 -12.95 3.79 -5.03
CA MET A 77 -12.76 5.22 -5.30
C MET A 77 -12.64 5.49 -6.80
N VAL A 78 -12.04 4.55 -7.55
CA VAL A 78 -11.95 4.57 -9.01
C VAL A 78 -12.13 3.14 -9.52
N ASP A 79 -13.22 2.86 -10.23
CA ASP A 79 -13.46 1.49 -10.74
C ASP A 79 -12.71 1.18 -12.03
N ASP A 80 -12.54 2.18 -12.91
CA ASP A 80 -11.82 2.01 -14.17
C ASP A 80 -10.31 1.79 -13.91
N PRO A 81 -9.73 0.65 -14.35
CA PRO A 81 -8.33 0.34 -14.07
C PRO A 81 -7.36 1.32 -14.73
N SER A 82 -7.67 1.82 -15.93
CA SER A 82 -6.79 2.76 -16.65
C SER A 82 -6.72 4.11 -15.90
N GLN A 83 -7.85 4.61 -15.43
CA GLN A 83 -7.92 5.82 -14.60
C GLN A 83 -7.18 5.62 -13.26
N ALA A 84 -7.33 4.46 -12.62
CA ALA A 84 -6.61 4.16 -11.38
C ALA A 84 -5.08 4.19 -11.59
N ILE A 85 -4.59 3.64 -12.70
CA ILE A 85 -3.17 3.71 -13.09
C ILE A 85 -2.74 5.17 -13.29
N ILE A 86 -3.47 5.94 -14.11
CA ILE A 86 -3.12 7.35 -14.41
C ILE A 86 -3.05 8.21 -13.15
N ILE A 87 -4.02 8.06 -12.24
CA ILE A 87 -4.03 8.78 -10.97
C ILE A 87 -2.82 8.39 -10.12
N THR A 88 -2.50 7.10 -10.06
CA THR A 88 -1.36 6.59 -9.29
C THR A 88 -0.03 7.09 -9.85
N GLU A 89 0.13 7.11 -11.17
CA GLU A 89 1.31 7.68 -11.84
C GLU A 89 1.45 9.18 -11.59
N ARG A 90 0.32 9.90 -11.54
CA ARG A 90 0.31 11.33 -11.20
C ARG A 90 0.70 11.58 -9.75
N ILE A 91 0.25 10.72 -8.82
CA ILE A 91 0.67 10.76 -7.41
C ILE A 91 2.17 10.48 -7.28
N GLY A 92 2.67 9.48 -8.00
CA GLY A 92 4.08 9.09 -7.98
C GLY A 92 5.01 9.98 -8.80
N GLY A 93 4.47 10.81 -9.69
CA GLY A 93 5.25 11.67 -10.60
C GLY A 93 6.02 10.91 -11.68
N ARG A 94 5.71 9.63 -11.92
CA ARG A 94 6.40 8.76 -12.88
C ARG A 94 5.49 7.63 -13.37
N GLN A 95 5.89 6.99 -14.46
CA GLN A 95 5.20 5.79 -14.93
C GLN A 95 5.44 4.62 -13.98
N LEU A 96 4.40 3.81 -13.78
CA LEU A 96 4.48 2.59 -13.00
C LEU A 96 5.14 1.47 -13.80
N ASP A 97 5.94 0.65 -13.13
CA ASP A 97 6.40 -0.63 -13.65
C ASP A 97 5.25 -1.61 -13.95
N THR A 98 5.62 -2.71 -14.62
CA THR A 98 4.67 -3.76 -15.03
C THR A 98 3.94 -4.36 -13.82
N TRP A 99 4.65 -4.63 -12.73
CA TRP A 99 4.07 -5.28 -11.56
C TRP A 99 2.99 -4.42 -10.91
N ALA A 100 3.25 -3.12 -10.72
CA ALA A 100 2.30 -2.20 -10.13
C ALA A 100 1.05 -2.03 -11.00
N ARG A 101 1.22 -2.00 -12.32
CA ARG A 101 0.09 -1.94 -13.28
C ARG A 101 -0.74 -3.21 -13.25
N GLU A 102 -0.12 -4.38 -13.30
CA GLU A 102 -0.79 -5.68 -13.22
C GLU A 102 -1.56 -5.84 -11.90
N LEU A 103 -0.95 -5.43 -10.79
CA LEU A 103 -1.60 -5.41 -9.50
C LEU A 103 -2.86 -4.54 -9.54
N ILE A 104 -2.78 -3.30 -10.04
CA ILE A 104 -3.95 -2.43 -10.17
C ILE A 104 -5.00 -3.08 -11.06
N LEU A 105 -4.63 -3.73 -12.17
CA LEU A 105 -5.55 -4.43 -13.08
C LEU A 105 -6.24 -5.66 -12.46
N GLY A 106 -5.61 -6.36 -11.53
CA GLY A 106 -6.17 -7.56 -10.88
C GLY A 106 -6.89 -7.29 -9.56
N VAL A 107 -6.56 -6.21 -8.84
CA VAL A 107 -6.87 -6.04 -7.41
C VAL A 107 -8.35 -6.17 -7.02
N HIS A 108 -9.29 -5.89 -7.92
CA HIS A 108 -10.73 -5.99 -7.67
C HIS A 108 -11.20 -7.40 -7.26
N GLU A 109 -10.47 -8.45 -7.64
CA GLU A 109 -10.72 -9.84 -7.24
C GLU A 109 -10.40 -10.11 -5.76
N LEU A 110 -9.77 -9.15 -5.09
CA LEU A 110 -9.41 -9.22 -3.68
C LEU A 110 -10.48 -8.66 -2.74
N ARG A 111 -11.61 -8.13 -3.26
CA ARG A 111 -12.73 -7.59 -2.46
C ARG A 111 -13.36 -8.66 -1.57
#